data_AF-A0A920EPA9-F1
#
_entry.id   AF-A0A920EPA9-F1
#
_cell.length_a   1.000
_cell.length_b   1.000
_cell.length_c   1.000
_cell.angle_alpha   90.00
_cell.angle_beta   90.00
_cell.angle_gamma   90.00
#
_symmetry.space_group_name_H-M   'P 1'
#
loop_
_entity.id
_entity.type
_entity.pdbx_description
1 polymer ?
#
loop_
_entity_poly.entity_id
_entity_poly.type
_entity_poly.pdbx_seq_one_letter_code
_entity_poly.pdbx_strand_id
1 'polypeptide(L)' 'MLEGDIPSAMNPPSGCPFQTRCRWKKDVPGSLCETEIPPIKTLDGGHQIKCHLAKSKLEKMEPVIKIAAE' A
#
# COMPACT_ATOMS: atom_id res chain seq x y z
N MET A 1 5.23 17.36 -3.31
CA MET A 1 5.45 17.42 -1.85
C MET A 1 4.59 16.34 -1.21
N LEU A 2 5.18 15.47 -0.39
CA LEU A 2 4.43 14.58 0.50
C LEU A 2 4.08 15.40 1.74
N GLU A 3 2.80 15.78 1.88
CA GLU A 3 2.33 16.54 3.02
C GLU A 3 1.93 15.60 4.16
N GLY A 4 2.55 15.77 5.33
CA GLY A 4 2.18 15.02 6.52
C GLY A 4 3.30 14.78 7.54
N ASP A 5 3.08 15.19 8.79
CA ASP A 5 3.90 14.87 9.97
C ASP A 5 4.38 13.42 10.04
N ILE A 6 5.66 13.22 10.38
CA ILE A 6 6.24 11.89 10.60
C ILE A 6 5.67 11.38 11.94
N PRO A 7 4.85 10.32 11.97
CA PRO A 7 4.36 9.79 13.24
C PRO A 7 5.55 9.28 14.07
N SER A 8 5.56 9.61 15.36
CA SER A 8 6.55 9.10 16.31
C SER A 8 6.59 7.57 16.25
N ALA A 9 7.78 6.99 16.06
CA ALA A 9 7.98 5.55 15.89
C ALA A 9 7.59 4.72 17.13
N MET A 10 7.30 5.37 18.26
CA MET A 10 7.06 4.71 19.55
C MET A 10 5.67 4.07 19.68
N ASN A 11 4.68 4.48 18.87
CA ASN A 11 3.34 3.89 18.91
C ASN A 11 2.83 3.65 17.48
N PRO A 12 3.30 2.59 16.80
CA PRO A 12 2.80 2.27 15.48
C PRO A 12 1.29 2.00 15.55
N PRO A 13 0.48 2.56 14.63
CA PRO A 13 -0.93 2.23 14.57
C PRO A 13 -1.10 0.74 14.32
N SER A 14 -2.13 0.15 14.93
CA SER A 14 -2.52 -1.23 14.64
C SER A 14 -2.79 -1.38 13.14
N GLY A 15 -2.37 -2.52 12.59
CA GLY A 15 -2.56 -2.85 11.18
C GLY A 15 -1.51 -2.27 10.23
N CYS A 16 -1.95 -1.63 9.14
CA CYS A 16 -1.07 -1.10 8.11
C CYS A 16 -0.42 0.21 8.57
N PRO A 17 0.92 0.33 8.57
CA PRO A 17 1.61 1.53 9.07
C PRO A 17 1.30 2.79 8.25
N PHE A 18 0.82 2.63 7.02
CA PHE A 18 0.46 3.73 6.12
C PHE A 18 -1.02 4.13 6.19
N GLN A 19 -1.84 3.50 7.04
CA GLN A 19 -3.29 3.62 7.00
C GLN A 19 -3.81 5.06 7.19
N THR A 20 -3.11 5.89 7.96
CA THR A 20 -3.48 7.30 8.19
C THR A 20 -3.14 8.23 7.01
N ARG A 21 -2.25 7.81 6.09
CA ARG A 21 -1.83 8.60 4.91
C ARG A 21 -2.12 7.93 3.57
N CYS A 22 -2.70 6.73 3.57
CA CYS A 22 -2.98 5.96 2.36
C CYS A 22 -4.22 6.50 1.62
N ARG A 23 -4.01 7.08 0.43
CA ARG A 23 -5.09 7.55 -0.47
C ARG A 23 -6.04 6.45 -0.97
N TRP A 24 -5.64 5.19 -0.85
CA TRP A 24 -6.39 4.01 -1.31
C TRP A 24 -7.08 3.25 -0.17
N LYS A 25 -7.00 3.70 1.09
CA LYS A 25 -7.62 3.01 2.24
C LYS A 25 -9.11 2.74 2.03
N LYS A 26 -9.83 3.69 1.42
CA LYS A 26 -11.25 3.58 1.09
C LYS A 26 -11.59 2.45 0.10
N ASP A 27 -10.63 2.01 -0.71
CA ASP A 27 -10.79 0.92 -1.67
C ASP A 27 -10.47 -0.46 -1.04
N VAL A 28 -10.06 -0.50 0.23
CA VAL A 28 -9.78 -1.74 0.97
C VAL A 28 -11.00 -2.13 1.79
N PRO A 29 -11.53 -3.36 1.64
CA PRO A 29 -12.71 -3.80 2.38
C PRO A 29 -12.43 -3.99 3.88
N GLY A 30 -13.48 -3.89 4.69
CA GLY A 30 -13.49 -4.39 6.08
C GLY A 30 -12.52 -3.71 7.05
N SER A 31 -12.09 -2.46 6.79
CA SER A 31 -11.11 -1.75 7.63
C SER A 31 -9.81 -2.52 7.87
N LEU A 32 -9.45 -3.44 6.96
CA LEU A 32 -8.25 -4.30 7.11
C LEU A 32 -6.96 -3.50 7.32
N CYS A 33 -6.89 -2.29 6.75
CA CYS A 33 -5.75 -1.39 6.96
C CYS A 33 -5.59 -0.92 8.42
N GLU A 34 -6.63 -0.97 9.23
CA GLU A 34 -6.64 -0.49 10.63
C GLU A 34 -6.50 -1.63 11.63
N THR A 35 -6.87 -2.84 11.21
CA THR A 35 -6.95 -4.01 12.08
C THR A 35 -5.81 -5.00 11.85
N GLU A 36 -5.33 -5.14 10.61
CA GLU A 36 -4.39 -6.21 10.23
C GLU A 36 -3.16 -5.72 9.48
N ILE A 37 -2.02 -6.35 9.76
CA ILE A 37 -0.78 -6.09 9.03
C ILE A 37 -0.93 -6.67 7.61
N PRO A 38 -0.64 -5.89 6.56
CA PRO A 38 -0.81 -6.36 5.19
C PRO A 38 0.12 -7.55 4.88
N PRO A 39 -0.40 -8.60 4.20
CA PRO A 39 0.41 -9.74 3.78
C PRO A 39 1.38 -9.34 2.66
N ILE A 40 2.46 -10.12 2.53
CA ILE A 40 3.37 -10.01 1.38
C ILE A 40 2.66 -10.57 0.16
N LYS A 41 2.56 -9.76 -0.90
CA LYS A 41 2.06 -10.15 -2.22
C LYS A 41 3.19 -10.00 -3.22
N THR A 42 3.43 -11.05 -4.01
CA THR A 42 4.36 -11.02 -5.14
C THR A 42 3.58 -10.70 -6.41
N LEU A 43 3.97 -9.63 -7.09
CA LEU A 43 3.48 -9.23 -8.41
C LEU A 43 4.40 -9.78 -9.51
N ASP A 44 4.03 -9.51 -10.76
CA ASP A 44 4.80 -9.92 -11.93
C ASP A 44 6.23 -9.35 -11.88
N GLY A 45 7.19 -10.11 -12.40
CA GLY A 45 8.61 -9.74 -12.36
C GLY A 45 9.26 -9.87 -10.98
N GLY A 46 8.63 -10.56 -10.02
CA GLY A 46 9.19 -10.80 -8.68
C GLY A 46 9.08 -9.61 -7.73
N HIS A 47 8.38 -8.54 -8.12
CA HIS A 47 8.17 -7.37 -7.28
C HIS A 47 7.27 -7.70 -6.09
N GLN A 48 7.71 -7.39 -4.87
CA GLN A 48 6.96 -7.69 -3.65
C GLN A 48 6.40 -6.42 -3.01
N ILE A 49 5.14 -6.50 -2.58
CA ILE A 49 4.45 -5.43 -1.87
C ILE A 49 3.81 -5.95 -0.59
N LYS A 50 3.59 -5.06 0.38
CA LYS A 50 2.74 -5.32 1.55
C LYS A 50 1.53 -4.40 1.50
N CYS A 51 0.44 -4.85 0.87
CA CYS A 51 -0.76 -4.04 0.69
C CYS A 51 -2.03 -4.89 0.72
N HIS A 52 -3.08 -4.40 1.38
CA HIS A 52 -4.40 -5.07 1.40
C HIS A 52 -5.21 -4.87 0.11
N LEU A 53 -4.82 -3.91 -0.74
CA LEU A 53 -5.53 -3.61 -1.98
C LEU A 53 -5.65 -4.84 -2.88
N ALA A 54 -6.81 -5.00 -3.51
CA ALA A 54 -7.08 -6.12 -4.41
C ALA A 54 -6.16 -6.10 -5.64
N LYS A 55 -5.74 -7.27 -6.10
CA LYS A 55 -4.89 -7.42 -7.29
C LYS A 55 -5.53 -6.76 -8.52
N SER A 56 -6.83 -6.93 -8.70
CA SER A 56 -7.61 -6.33 -9.78
C SER A 56 -7.63 -4.80 -9.78
N LYS A 57 -7.36 -4.15 -8.65
CA LYS A 57 -7.19 -2.68 -8.58
C LYS A 57 -5.76 -2.28 -8.93
N LEU A 58 -4.76 -3.04 -8.47
CA LEU A 58 -3.35 -2.83 -8.80
C LEU A 58 -3.09 -2.97 -10.31
N GLU A 59 -3.67 -3.99 -10.94
CA GLU A 59 -3.55 -4.25 -12.39
C GLU A 59 -4.13 -3.14 -13.26
N LYS A 60 -5.06 -2.34 -12.72
CA LYS A 60 -5.67 -1.20 -13.41
C LYS A 60 -4.89 0.11 -13.24
N MET A 61 -3.85 0.13 -12.40
CA MET A 61 -3.06 1.34 -12.18
C MET A 61 -2.07 1.53 -13.33
N GLU A 62 -2.04 2.73 -13.90
CA GLU A 62 -1.06 3.06 -14.93
C GLU A 62 0.35 3.11 -14.31
N PRO A 63 1.34 2.42 -14.91
CA PRO A 63 2.71 2.45 -14.43
C PRO A 63 3.29 3.86 -14.57
N VAL A 64 3.71 4.45 -13.45
CA VAL A 64 4.34 5.78 -13.39
C VAL A 64 5.80 5.76 -13.85
N ILE A 65 6.45 4.60 -13.79
CA ILE A 65 7.79 4.38 -14.33
C ILE A 65 7.63 3.42 -15.51
N LYS A 66 8.00 3.89 -16.71
CA LYS A 66 8.16 3.04 -17.88
C LYS A 66 9.64 2.74 -18.00
N ILE A 67 10.05 1.53 -17.63
CA ILE A 67 11.41 1.07 -17.95
C ILE A 67 11.40 0.79 -19.45
N ALA A 68 12.10 1.60 -20.23
CA ALA A 68 12.38 1.26 -21.61
C ALA A 68 13.23 -0.02 -21.59
N ALA A 69 12.71 -1.10 -22.17
CA ALA A 69 13.51 -2.28 -22.43
C ALA A 69 14.63 -1.87 -23.41
N GLU A 70 15.87 -2.17 -23.05
CA GLU A 70 17.03 -2.11 -23.96
C GLU A 70 16.93 -3.16 -25.06
#